data_AF-A0AAN8AKC7-F1
#
_entry.id   AF-A0AAN8AKC7-F1
#
_cell.length_a   1.000
_cell.length_b   1.000
_cell.length_c   1.000
_cell.angle_alpha   90.00
_cell.angle_beta   90.00
_cell.angle_gamma   90.00
#
_symmetry.space_group_name_H-M   'P 1'
#
loop_
_entity.id
_entity.type
_entity.pdbx_description
1 polymer ?
#
loop_
_entity_poly.entity_id
_entity_poly.type
_entity_poly.pdbx_seq_one_letter_code
_entity_poly.pdbx_strand_id
1 'polypeptide(L)'
;MPPLSAGTDVSHVRHDTNRKGLIGIKLSGGFRNLCREHLVWWGLSVGGGGVRSAEQRLLKKTYPGRTEQQVQDQQRFLGKFASSPAFRKSSRLRSYRFTFPLQDLLEAYSQQFCGGEKPVMRVYQTHLYKQEVMYAVLVHSPANQEQFSESPLLNDDPNAVCCYRDGLFIWRPQAMCETHRYQLIRNDEALLMEARTCSPQQFYVWDNVGIALHVEDKLLPLDPARLRGNLKFCKGQKLHHVKDEFDEFRLANETVRRFWPEDPSPLERDEEQDISEAG
;
A
#
# COMPACT_ATOMS: atom_id res chain seq x y z
N MET A 1 -12.70 -14.39 9.60
CA MET A 1 -12.48 -12.97 9.27
C MET A 1 -13.57 -12.50 8.33
N PRO A 2 -14.02 -11.23 8.39
CA PRO A 2 -14.91 -10.72 7.35
C PRO A 2 -14.11 -10.59 6.04
N PRO A 3 -14.50 -11.29 4.96
CA PRO A 3 -13.92 -11.01 3.67
C PRO A 3 -14.33 -9.60 3.25
N LEU A 4 -13.36 -8.78 2.82
CA LEU A 4 -13.65 -7.49 2.20
C LEU A 4 -14.17 -7.72 0.77
N SER A 5 -15.37 -8.30 0.65
CA SER A 5 -16.06 -8.37 -0.65
C SER A 5 -16.32 -6.98 -1.24
N ALA A 6 -16.24 -5.93 -0.40
CA ALA A 6 -16.42 -4.53 -0.76
C ALA A 6 -15.12 -3.84 -1.25
N GLY A 7 -13.94 -4.40 -0.99
CA GLY A 7 -12.64 -3.84 -1.35
C GLY A 7 -12.28 -2.51 -0.68
N THR A 8 -10.99 -2.20 -0.64
CA THR A 8 -10.41 -0.94 -0.17
C THR A 8 -9.87 -0.17 -1.37
N ASP A 9 -10.24 1.11 -1.45
CA ASP A 9 -9.74 2.01 -2.49
C ASP A 9 -8.30 2.40 -2.18
N VAL A 10 -7.42 2.23 -3.17
CA VAL A 10 -5.99 2.51 -3.03
C VAL A 10 -5.60 3.58 -4.02
N SER A 11 -5.40 4.78 -3.50
CA SER A 11 -5.00 5.96 -4.27
C SER A 11 -3.51 6.24 -4.20
N HIS A 12 -2.80 5.65 -3.23
CA HIS A 12 -1.38 5.91 -3.00
C HIS A 12 -0.58 4.61 -2.91
N VAL A 13 0.66 4.70 -3.34
CA VAL A 13 1.67 3.64 -3.23
C VAL A 13 2.90 4.16 -2.52
N ARG A 14 3.68 3.25 -1.95
CA ARG A 14 4.87 3.54 -1.17
C ARG A 14 6.08 2.76 -1.63
N HIS A 15 7.24 3.39 -1.61
CA HIS A 15 8.54 2.76 -1.84
C HIS A 15 9.42 3.00 -0.62
N ASP A 16 9.71 1.92 0.11
CA ASP A 16 10.55 1.94 1.32
C ASP A 16 12.01 1.64 0.94
N THR A 17 12.94 2.49 1.35
CA THR A 17 14.35 2.40 0.97
C THR A 17 15.30 2.80 2.11
N ASN A 18 16.55 2.29 2.07
CA ASN A 18 17.57 2.64 3.07
C ASN A 18 18.34 3.89 2.63
N ARG A 19 19.33 4.30 3.42
CA ARG A 19 20.16 5.47 3.09
C ARG A 19 20.82 5.37 1.72
N LYS A 20 21.36 4.20 1.37
CA LYS A 20 22.00 3.99 0.06
C LYS A 20 21.00 4.16 -1.08
N GLY A 21 19.81 3.57 -0.96
CA GLY A 21 18.76 3.70 -1.96
C GLY A 21 18.20 5.12 -2.06
N LEU A 22 18.01 5.83 -0.94
CA LEU A 22 17.68 7.26 -0.91
C LEU A 22 18.67 8.09 -1.73
N ILE A 23 19.97 7.92 -1.44
CA ILE A 23 21.04 8.64 -2.13
C ILE A 23 21.03 8.27 -3.62
N GLY A 24 20.88 6.99 -3.94
CA GLY A 24 20.79 6.52 -5.32
C GLY A 24 19.64 7.15 -6.09
N ILE A 25 18.45 7.21 -5.49
CA ILE A 25 17.26 7.84 -6.08
C ILE A 25 17.51 9.34 -6.30
N LYS A 26 18.08 10.04 -5.31
CA LYS A 26 18.39 11.47 -5.45
C LYS A 26 19.37 11.73 -6.59
N LEU A 27 20.49 11.00 -6.60
CA LEU A 27 21.56 11.21 -7.58
C LEU A 27 21.14 10.83 -8.99
N SER A 28 20.26 9.83 -9.12
CA SER A 28 19.72 9.41 -10.42
C SER A 28 18.56 10.29 -10.89
N GLY A 29 17.96 11.11 -10.01
CA GLY A 29 16.77 11.91 -10.33
C GLY A 29 15.49 11.08 -10.47
N GLY A 30 15.42 9.90 -9.84
CA GLY A 30 14.27 9.01 -9.98
C GLY A 30 14.54 7.57 -9.56
N PHE A 31 13.59 6.70 -9.89
CA PHE A 31 13.65 5.28 -9.54
C PHE A 31 14.20 4.47 -10.70
N ARG A 32 15.20 3.64 -10.43
CA ARG A 32 15.74 2.70 -11.41
C ARG A 32 15.87 1.34 -10.77
N ASN A 33 15.89 0.33 -11.61
CA ASN A 33 16.24 -1.01 -11.18
C ASN A 33 17.70 -1.05 -10.71
N LEU A 34 17.96 -1.72 -9.58
CA LEU A 34 19.30 -1.96 -9.02
C LEU A 34 19.69 -3.45 -9.08
N CYS A 35 18.79 -4.32 -9.53
CA CYS A 35 18.90 -5.77 -9.53
C CYS A 35 18.72 -6.33 -10.96
N ARG A 36 18.71 -7.66 -11.15
CA ARG A 36 18.59 -8.27 -12.50
C ARG A 36 17.16 -8.39 -13.03
N GLU A 37 16.17 -8.03 -12.24
CA GLU A 37 14.77 -8.32 -12.57
C GLU A 37 14.09 -7.23 -13.40
N HIS A 38 14.74 -6.08 -13.65
CA HIS A 38 14.15 -4.98 -14.42
C HIS A 38 12.87 -4.38 -13.81
N LEU A 39 12.65 -4.58 -12.50
CA LEU A 39 11.45 -4.16 -11.78
C LEU A 39 11.77 -3.09 -10.72
N VAL A 40 10.89 -2.10 -10.60
CA VAL A 40 10.81 -1.20 -9.44
C VAL A 40 9.56 -1.52 -8.66
N TRP A 41 9.75 -1.92 -7.40
CA TRP A 41 8.67 -2.40 -6.53
C TRP A 41 8.07 -1.28 -5.68
N TRP A 42 6.75 -1.33 -5.55
CA TRP A 42 5.93 -0.43 -4.75
C TRP A 42 4.95 -1.24 -3.91
N GLY A 43 4.82 -0.91 -2.62
CA GLY A 43 3.75 -1.43 -1.79
C GLY A 43 2.52 -0.54 -1.85
N LEU A 44 1.34 -1.08 -1.56
CA LEU A 44 0.15 -0.25 -1.37
C LEU A 44 0.30 0.63 -0.11
N SER A 45 -0.16 1.87 -0.19
CA SER A 45 -0.24 2.80 0.94
C SER A 45 -1.70 3.01 1.30
N VAL A 46 -2.21 2.14 2.17
CA VAL A 46 -3.62 2.16 2.59
C VAL A 46 -3.75 2.95 3.89
N GLY A 47 -4.38 4.13 3.80
CA GLY A 47 -4.71 4.95 4.96
C GLY A 47 -6.09 4.62 5.55
N GLY A 48 -6.42 5.25 6.68
CA GLY A 48 -7.73 5.12 7.33
C GLY A 48 -8.90 5.47 6.40
N GLY A 49 -8.72 6.40 5.46
CA GLY A 49 -9.75 6.73 4.45
C GLY A 49 -10.16 5.55 3.57
N GLY A 50 -9.20 4.72 3.15
CA GLY A 50 -9.48 3.52 2.36
C GLY A 50 -10.26 2.47 3.16
N VAL A 51 -9.83 2.23 4.40
CA VAL A 51 -10.51 1.30 5.32
C VAL A 51 -11.93 1.79 5.62
N ARG A 52 -12.13 3.09 5.86
CA ARG A 52 -13.46 3.68 6.08
C ARG A 52 -14.39 3.49 4.87
N SER A 53 -13.88 3.71 3.66
CA SER A 53 -14.65 3.50 2.43
C SER A 53 -15.06 2.04 2.26
N ALA A 54 -14.15 1.11 2.57
CA ALA A 54 -14.44 -0.33 2.56
C ALA A 54 -15.52 -0.71 3.58
N GLU A 55 -15.47 -0.16 4.79
CA GLU A 55 -16.47 -0.37 5.85
C GLU A 55 -17.85 0.16 5.43
N GLN A 56 -17.92 1.37 4.90
CA GLN A 56 -19.18 1.97 4.41
C GLN A 56 -19.80 1.12 3.29
N ARG A 57 -19.00 0.63 2.35
CA ARG A 57 -19.48 -0.25 1.28
C ARG A 57 -19.98 -1.59 1.82
N LEU A 58 -19.27 -2.19 2.77
CA LEU A 58 -19.70 -3.43 3.42
C LEU A 58 -21.06 -3.25 4.12
N LEU A 59 -21.22 -2.16 4.87
CA LEU A 59 -22.46 -1.85 5.56
C LEU A 59 -23.60 -1.54 4.59
N LYS A 60 -23.37 -0.74 3.54
CA LYS A 60 -24.38 -0.42 2.52
C LYS A 60 -24.83 -1.68 1.76
N LYS A 61 -23.91 -2.59 1.46
CA LYS A 61 -24.21 -3.87 0.80
C LYS A 61 -25.03 -4.79 1.70
N THR A 62 -24.73 -4.82 2.99
CA THR A 62 -25.38 -5.74 3.94
C THR A 62 -26.72 -5.20 4.44
N TYR A 63 -26.80 -3.90 4.69
CA TYR A 63 -27.98 -3.19 5.20
C TYR A 63 -28.27 -1.95 4.33
N PRO A 64 -28.86 -2.11 3.14
CA PRO A 64 -29.09 -1.01 2.20
C PRO A 64 -30.15 -0.01 2.66
N GLY A 65 -31.05 -0.40 3.58
CA GLY A 65 -32.18 0.42 4.05
C GLY A 65 -31.97 1.12 5.40
N ARG A 66 -30.73 1.35 5.84
CA ARG A 66 -30.45 1.99 7.13
C ARG A 66 -30.92 3.45 7.16
N THR A 67 -31.48 3.86 8.29
CA THR A 67 -31.84 5.25 8.55
C THR A 67 -30.60 6.09 8.84
N GLU A 68 -30.73 7.42 8.78
CA GLU A 68 -29.63 8.34 9.13
C GLU A 68 -29.15 8.12 10.58
N GLN A 69 -30.08 7.87 11.50
CA GLN A 69 -29.75 7.57 12.89
C GLN A 69 -28.90 6.30 13.01
N GLN A 70 -29.25 5.22 12.31
CA GLN A 70 -28.46 3.98 12.31
C GLN A 70 -27.07 4.16 11.66
N VAL A 71 -26.95 5.06 10.68
CA VAL A 71 -25.65 5.41 10.09
C VAL A 71 -24.78 6.18 11.10
N GLN A 72 -25.38 7.07 11.90
CA GLN A 72 -24.68 7.83 12.95
C GLN A 72 -24.29 6.95 14.15
N ASP A 73 -25.15 6.02 14.55
CA ASP A 73 -24.91 5.11 15.69
C ASP A 73 -23.85 4.03 15.37
N GLN A 74 -23.53 3.83 14.09
CA GLN A 74 -22.59 2.83 13.63
C GLN A 74 -21.15 3.17 14.03
N GLN A 75 -20.63 2.44 15.03
CA GLN A 75 -19.21 2.52 15.41
C GLN A 75 -18.31 1.85 14.36
N ARG A 76 -17.08 2.37 14.24
CA ARG A 76 -16.08 1.78 13.34
C ARG A 76 -15.57 0.45 13.89
N PHE A 77 -15.45 -0.53 13.01
CA PHE A 77 -15.08 -1.89 13.38
C PHE A 77 -13.99 -2.47 12.49
N LEU A 78 -13.93 -2.10 11.21
CA LEU A 78 -13.03 -2.69 10.23
C LEU A 78 -11.57 -2.36 10.51
N GLY A 79 -11.29 -1.15 11.02
CA GLY A 79 -9.95 -0.74 11.43
C GLY A 79 -9.31 -1.65 12.48
N LYS A 80 -10.12 -2.29 13.33
CA LYS A 80 -9.65 -3.25 14.34
C LYS A 80 -9.12 -4.55 13.73
N PHE A 81 -9.50 -4.86 12.48
CA PHE A 81 -8.97 -6.00 11.72
C PHE A 81 -7.75 -5.62 10.85
N ALA A 82 -7.52 -4.33 10.58
CA ALA A 82 -6.43 -3.82 9.75
C ALA A 82 -5.08 -3.79 10.48
N SER A 83 -4.72 -4.88 11.15
CA SER A 83 -3.55 -4.94 12.02
C SER A 83 -2.27 -5.42 11.33
N SER A 84 -2.35 -5.92 10.08
CA SER A 84 -1.16 -6.38 9.36
C SER A 84 -0.22 -5.23 8.96
N PRO A 85 1.07 -5.51 8.73
CA PRO A 85 2.03 -4.52 8.24
C PRO A 85 1.62 -3.77 6.96
N ALA A 86 0.77 -4.37 6.11
CA ALA A 86 0.25 -3.73 4.91
C ALA A 86 -0.56 -2.44 5.22
N PHE A 87 -1.18 -2.36 6.40
CA PHE A 87 -1.96 -1.21 6.86
C PHE A 87 -1.17 -0.27 7.79
N ARG A 88 0.04 -0.65 8.24
CA ARG A 88 0.80 0.18 9.20
C ARG A 88 1.66 1.24 8.51
N LYS A 89 1.86 2.37 9.20
CA LYS A 89 2.80 3.43 8.78
C LYS A 89 4.25 3.11 9.16
N SER A 90 4.48 2.28 10.16
CA SER A 90 5.81 1.76 10.45
C SER A 90 6.34 0.90 9.28
N SER A 91 7.65 0.91 9.06
CA SER A 91 8.28 0.07 8.03
C SER A 91 8.93 -1.15 8.66
N ARG A 92 8.84 -2.29 7.97
CA ARG A 92 9.54 -3.53 8.38
C ARG A 92 10.96 -3.62 7.85
N LEU A 93 11.28 -2.83 6.83
CA LEU A 93 12.48 -3.04 6.04
C LEU A 93 13.44 -1.84 6.08
N ARG A 94 12.92 -0.60 6.09
CA ARG A 94 13.74 0.58 5.80
C ARG A 94 13.24 1.90 6.42
N SER A 95 14.15 2.87 6.60
CA SER A 95 13.86 4.15 7.28
C SER A 95 13.29 5.27 6.42
N TYR A 96 13.37 5.17 5.09
CA TYR A 96 12.91 6.24 4.19
C TYR A 96 11.76 5.72 3.34
N ARG A 97 10.70 6.51 3.23
CA ARG A 97 9.54 6.16 2.41
C ARG A 97 9.18 7.29 1.48
N PHE A 98 9.08 6.95 0.21
CA PHE A 98 8.41 7.77 -0.77
C PHE A 98 6.96 7.33 -0.88
N THR A 99 5.99 8.24 -0.77
CA THR A 99 4.57 7.93 -0.97
C THR A 99 4.03 8.78 -2.10
N PHE A 100 3.54 8.16 -3.17
CA PHE A 100 3.02 8.88 -4.34
C PHE A 100 1.57 8.51 -4.62
N PRO A 101 0.77 9.44 -5.18
CA PRO A 101 -0.46 9.07 -5.84
C PRO A 101 -0.18 8.02 -6.92
N LEU A 102 -0.94 6.93 -6.94
CA LEU A 102 -0.76 5.86 -7.92
C LEU A 102 -0.96 6.38 -9.34
N GLN A 103 -1.93 7.28 -9.55
CA GLN A 103 -2.20 7.86 -10.87
C GLN A 103 -0.99 8.65 -11.40
N ASP A 104 -0.41 9.53 -10.60
CA ASP A 104 0.78 10.29 -11.03
C ASP A 104 1.97 9.36 -11.35
N LEU A 105 2.13 8.27 -10.60
CA LEU A 105 3.19 7.30 -10.85
C LEU A 105 2.96 6.56 -12.18
N LEU A 106 1.72 6.14 -12.45
CA LEU A 106 1.34 5.49 -13.70
C LEU A 106 1.41 6.44 -14.89
N GLU A 107 1.11 7.73 -14.70
CA GLU A 107 1.27 8.75 -15.73
C GLU A 107 2.74 8.98 -16.06
N ALA A 108 3.60 9.15 -15.05
CA ALA A 108 5.04 9.26 -15.26
C ALA A 108 5.60 8.02 -15.97
N TYR A 109 5.13 6.83 -15.60
CA TYR A 109 5.49 5.58 -16.26
C TYR A 109 4.98 5.55 -17.71
N SER A 110 3.73 5.94 -17.96
CA SER A 110 3.11 6.02 -19.28
C SER A 110 3.92 6.90 -20.23
N GLN A 111 4.30 8.10 -19.80
CA GLN A 111 5.09 9.02 -20.62
C GLN A 111 6.48 8.46 -20.92
N GLN A 112 7.14 7.86 -19.93
CA GLN A 112 8.53 7.41 -20.06
C GLN A 112 8.69 6.07 -20.78
N PHE A 113 7.76 5.13 -20.59
CA PHE A 113 7.91 3.72 -21.01
C PHE A 113 6.88 3.28 -22.04
N CYS A 114 5.73 3.97 -22.12
CA CYS A 114 4.62 3.58 -22.99
C CYS A 114 4.40 4.58 -24.14
N GLY A 115 5.27 5.58 -24.33
CA GLY A 115 5.06 6.61 -25.34
C GLY A 115 3.77 7.42 -25.15
N GLY A 116 3.29 7.52 -23.90
CA GLY A 116 2.02 8.16 -23.56
C GLY A 116 0.81 7.23 -23.53
N GLU A 117 0.94 5.97 -23.96
CA GLU A 117 -0.14 4.98 -23.89
C GLU A 117 -0.37 4.44 -22.48
N LYS A 118 -1.60 4.01 -22.18
CA LYS A 118 -1.95 3.45 -20.89
C LYS A 118 -1.12 2.18 -20.59
N PRO A 119 -0.45 2.11 -19.43
CA PRO A 119 0.29 0.91 -19.03
C PRO A 119 -0.64 -0.30 -18.86
N VAL A 120 -0.12 -1.50 -19.16
CA VAL A 120 -0.85 -2.75 -18.99
C VAL A 120 -0.57 -3.32 -17.60
N MET A 121 -1.63 -3.72 -16.89
CA MET A 121 -1.52 -4.38 -15.58
C MET A 121 -1.85 -5.86 -15.67
N ARG A 122 -1.02 -6.70 -15.05
CA ARG A 122 -1.19 -8.16 -15.03
C ARG A 122 -1.00 -8.74 -13.65
N VAL A 123 -1.68 -9.85 -13.38
CA VAL A 123 -1.38 -10.70 -12.22
C VAL A 123 -0.08 -11.43 -12.52
N TYR A 124 0.96 -11.18 -11.71
CA TYR A 124 2.31 -11.62 -12.02
C TYR A 124 2.73 -12.86 -11.23
N GLN A 125 2.81 -12.73 -9.91
CA GLN A 125 3.32 -13.78 -9.02
C GLN A 125 2.64 -13.70 -7.66
N THR A 126 2.61 -14.83 -6.94
CA THR A 126 2.20 -14.87 -5.53
C THR A 126 3.37 -15.41 -4.72
N HIS A 127 3.83 -14.64 -3.74
CA HIS A 127 4.93 -14.99 -2.86
C HIS A 127 4.43 -15.23 -1.44
N LEU A 128 4.94 -16.28 -0.79
CA LEU A 128 4.64 -16.57 0.62
C LEU A 128 5.88 -16.29 1.48
N TYR A 129 5.82 -15.28 2.35
CA TYR A 129 6.88 -14.90 3.28
C TYR A 129 6.45 -15.10 4.73
N LYS A 130 6.71 -16.29 5.28
CA LYS A 130 6.28 -16.69 6.64
C LYS A 130 4.75 -16.58 6.81
N GLN A 131 4.26 -15.41 7.20
CA GLN A 131 2.84 -15.11 7.44
C GLN A 131 2.26 -14.15 6.39
N GLU A 132 3.06 -13.65 5.46
CA GLU A 132 2.63 -12.70 4.44
C GLU A 132 2.42 -13.40 3.11
N VAL A 133 1.24 -13.24 2.51
CA VAL A 133 0.94 -13.63 1.13
C VAL A 133 0.97 -12.36 0.28
N MET A 134 2.04 -12.18 -0.50
CA MET A 134 2.19 -11.03 -1.39
C MET A 134 1.73 -11.38 -2.80
N TYR A 135 0.69 -10.71 -3.28
CA TYR A 135 0.25 -10.75 -4.68
C TYR A 135 0.97 -9.64 -5.46
N ALA A 136 1.77 -10.01 -6.45
CA ALA A 136 2.47 -9.08 -7.32
C ALA A 136 1.60 -8.73 -8.54
N VAL A 137 1.40 -7.43 -8.75
CA VAL A 137 0.82 -6.86 -9.97
C VAL A 137 1.96 -6.30 -10.80
N LEU A 138 2.15 -6.83 -12.01
CA LEU A 138 3.10 -6.29 -12.97
C LEU A 138 2.45 -5.13 -13.73
N VAL A 139 3.18 -4.04 -13.88
CA VAL A 139 2.86 -2.93 -14.78
C VAL A 139 3.93 -2.89 -15.86
N HIS A 140 3.54 -3.01 -17.11
CA HIS A 140 4.47 -2.98 -18.23
C HIS A 140 3.95 -2.13 -19.40
N SER A 141 4.86 -1.76 -20.31
CA SER A 141 4.50 -1.08 -21.55
C SER A 141 3.71 -2.00 -22.47
N PRO A 142 2.70 -1.50 -23.22
CA PRO A 142 2.04 -2.26 -24.27
C PRO A 142 3.01 -2.89 -25.28
N ALA A 143 4.17 -2.28 -25.52
CA ALA A 143 5.21 -2.82 -26.39
C ALA A 143 5.79 -4.15 -25.90
N ASN A 144 5.70 -4.45 -24.59
CA ASN A 144 6.16 -5.72 -24.00
C ASN A 144 5.03 -6.75 -23.88
N GLN A 145 3.92 -6.62 -24.61
CA GLN A 145 2.76 -7.50 -24.50
C GLN A 145 3.11 -8.99 -24.66
N GLU A 146 3.92 -9.34 -25.66
CA GLU A 146 4.32 -10.72 -25.94
C GLU A 146 5.21 -11.30 -24.82
N GLN A 147 6.02 -10.47 -24.17
CA GLN A 147 6.91 -10.89 -23.08
C GLN A 147 6.12 -11.35 -21.84
N PHE A 148 4.92 -10.78 -21.63
CA PHE A 148 4.11 -11.02 -20.43
C PHE A 148 2.74 -11.64 -20.76
N SER A 149 2.60 -12.27 -21.93
CA SER A 149 1.35 -12.85 -22.41
C SER A 149 0.79 -13.93 -21.48
N GLU A 150 1.67 -14.73 -20.85
CA GLU A 150 1.33 -15.81 -19.91
C GLU A 150 0.71 -15.31 -18.59
N SER A 151 1.04 -14.08 -18.16
CA SER A 151 0.47 -13.49 -16.95
C SER A 151 -0.90 -12.89 -17.27
N PRO A 152 -2.02 -13.29 -16.64
CA PRO A 152 -3.33 -12.80 -17.04
C PRO A 152 -3.50 -11.30 -16.74
N LEU A 153 -4.30 -10.62 -17.56
CA LEU A 153 -4.67 -9.22 -17.33
C LEU A 153 -5.35 -9.04 -15.97
N LEU A 154 -5.05 -7.92 -15.31
CA LEU A 154 -5.66 -7.55 -14.04
C LEU A 154 -7.10 -7.03 -14.28
N ASN A 155 -8.03 -7.97 -14.43
CA ASN A 155 -9.44 -7.67 -14.69
C ASN A 155 -10.23 -7.33 -13.42
N ASP A 156 -11.41 -6.70 -13.59
CA ASP A 156 -12.35 -6.45 -12.50
C ASP A 156 -13.22 -7.68 -12.18
N ASP A 157 -12.58 -8.79 -11.81
CA ASP A 157 -13.26 -9.94 -11.24
C ASP A 157 -13.64 -9.63 -9.78
N PRO A 158 -14.93 -9.72 -9.38
CA PRO A 158 -15.36 -9.48 -8.01
C PRO A 158 -14.70 -10.42 -6.97
N ASN A 159 -14.18 -11.57 -7.41
CA ASN A 159 -13.49 -12.55 -6.56
C ASN A 159 -11.96 -12.37 -6.55
N ALA A 160 -11.41 -11.48 -7.39
CA ALA A 160 -9.98 -11.22 -7.39
C ALA A 160 -9.55 -10.41 -6.15
N VAL A 161 -8.38 -10.77 -5.61
CA VAL A 161 -7.76 -10.10 -4.45
C VAL A 161 -7.48 -8.63 -4.74
N CYS A 162 -7.21 -8.26 -5.99
CA CYS A 162 -7.15 -6.87 -6.40
C CYS A 162 -7.61 -6.72 -7.85
N CYS A 163 -8.05 -5.52 -8.20
CA CYS A 163 -8.33 -5.13 -9.56
C CYS A 163 -7.99 -3.66 -9.80
N TYR A 164 -7.90 -3.28 -11.07
CA TYR A 164 -7.75 -1.89 -11.49
C TYR A 164 -8.85 -1.56 -12.49
N ARG A 165 -9.72 -0.61 -12.15
CA ARG A 165 -10.84 -0.20 -13.00
C ARG A 165 -11.04 1.31 -12.90
N ASP A 166 -11.28 1.97 -14.03
CA ASP A 166 -11.61 3.40 -14.10
C ASP A 166 -10.60 4.31 -13.36
N GLY A 167 -9.31 3.96 -13.42
CA GLY A 167 -8.26 4.73 -12.74
C GLY A 167 -8.14 4.45 -11.24
N LEU A 168 -8.94 3.54 -10.69
CA LEU A 168 -8.98 3.18 -9.28
C LEU A 168 -8.43 1.77 -9.06
N PHE A 169 -7.45 1.65 -8.16
CA PHE A 169 -6.98 0.37 -7.68
C PHE A 169 -7.80 -0.07 -6.47
N ILE A 170 -8.38 -1.26 -6.54
CA ILE A 170 -9.20 -1.83 -5.47
C ILE A 170 -8.49 -3.06 -4.92
N TRP A 171 -8.27 -3.09 -3.61
CA TRP A 171 -7.70 -4.24 -2.92
C TRP A 171 -8.73 -4.90 -1.99
N ARG A 172 -8.97 -6.19 -2.19
CA ARG A 172 -9.90 -7.05 -1.47
C ARG A 172 -9.10 -8.11 -0.69
N PRO A 173 -8.44 -7.76 0.43
CA PRO A 173 -7.75 -8.74 1.23
C PRO A 173 -8.75 -9.77 1.78
N GLN A 174 -8.39 -11.04 1.66
CA GLN A 174 -9.02 -12.15 2.35
C GLN A 174 -8.61 -12.16 3.83
N ALA A 175 -7.39 -11.67 4.14
CA ALA A 175 -6.86 -11.59 5.49
C ALA A 175 -6.12 -10.27 5.76
N MET A 176 -6.63 -9.47 6.72
CA MET A 176 -6.11 -8.14 7.04
C MET A 176 -5.26 -8.07 8.32
N CYS A 177 -5.33 -9.10 9.16
CA CYS A 177 -4.69 -9.08 10.47
C CYS A 177 -3.49 -10.02 10.53
N GLU A 178 -2.35 -9.50 10.99
CA GLU A 178 -1.22 -10.33 11.43
C GLU A 178 -1.59 -11.08 12.71
N THR A 179 -2.27 -10.39 13.62
CA THR A 179 -2.74 -10.92 14.90
C THR A 179 -4.25 -10.75 14.99
N HIS A 180 -4.96 -11.87 15.10
CA HIS A 180 -6.41 -11.90 15.21
C HIS A 180 -6.84 -11.80 16.67
N ARG A 181 -7.67 -10.78 16.97
CA ARG A 181 -8.21 -10.48 18.31
C ARG A 181 -9.69 -10.13 18.31
N TYR A 182 -10.32 -10.05 17.14
CA TYR A 182 -11.69 -9.55 17.01
C TYR A 182 -12.51 -10.47 16.13
N GLN A 183 -13.77 -10.69 16.54
CA GLN A 183 -14.79 -11.31 15.72
C GLN A 183 -15.75 -10.22 15.23
N LEU A 184 -16.17 -10.30 13.96
CA LEU A 184 -17.22 -9.44 13.45
C LEU A 184 -18.57 -10.00 13.92
N ILE A 185 -19.32 -9.19 14.67
CA ILE A 185 -20.67 -9.49 15.13
C ILE A 185 -21.64 -8.64 14.31
N ARG A 186 -22.69 -9.29 13.82
CA ARG A 186 -23.79 -8.64 13.12
C ARG A 186 -24.99 -8.55 14.04
N ASN A 187 -25.55 -7.36 14.18
CA ASN A 187 -26.84 -7.15 14.82
C ASN A 187 -27.84 -6.80 13.72
N ASP A 188 -28.52 -7.82 13.19
CA ASP A 188 -29.47 -7.64 12.10
C ASP A 188 -30.76 -6.92 12.56
N GLU A 189 -31.09 -6.95 13.86
CA GLU A 189 -32.23 -6.20 14.42
C GLU A 189 -31.95 -4.69 14.46
N ALA A 190 -30.76 -4.30 14.92
CA ALA A 190 -30.33 -2.91 14.95
C ALA A 190 -29.77 -2.42 13.59
N LEU A 191 -29.54 -3.33 12.64
CA LEU A 191 -28.83 -3.09 11.37
C LEU A 191 -27.41 -2.52 11.58
N LEU A 192 -26.71 -3.02 12.59
CA LEU A 192 -25.37 -2.61 12.97
C LEU A 192 -24.36 -3.75 12.84
N MET A 193 -23.09 -3.39 12.73
CA MET A 193 -21.97 -4.32 12.85
C MET A 193 -20.98 -3.86 13.90
N GLU A 194 -20.37 -4.78 14.62
CA GLU A 194 -19.35 -4.44 15.62
C GLU A 194 -18.22 -5.45 15.63
N ALA A 195 -17.06 -5.01 16.10
CA ALA A 195 -15.91 -5.87 16.34
C ALA A 195 -15.80 -6.15 17.83
N ARG A 196 -16.01 -7.41 18.21
CA ARG A 196 -15.94 -7.87 19.59
C ARG A 196 -14.64 -8.63 19.83
N THR A 197 -13.95 -8.34 20.93
CA THR A 197 -12.71 -9.04 21.28
C THR A 197 -12.97 -10.54 21.49
N CYS A 198 -12.12 -11.39 20.93
CA CYS A 198 -12.16 -12.84 21.11
C CYS A 198 -10.86 -13.35 21.76
N SER A 199 -10.96 -14.44 22.53
CA SER A 199 -9.84 -15.15 23.17
C SER A 199 -9.80 -16.60 22.68
N PRO A 200 -8.62 -17.21 22.43
CA PRO A 200 -7.27 -16.65 22.55
C PRO A 200 -6.78 -15.92 21.29
N GLN A 201 -5.71 -15.13 21.44
CA GLN A 201 -4.99 -14.50 20.33
C GLN A 201 -4.44 -15.57 19.37
N GLN A 202 -4.71 -15.42 18.08
CA GLN A 202 -4.20 -16.30 17.03
C GLN A 202 -3.41 -15.50 15.99
N PHE A 203 -2.29 -16.05 15.53
CA PHE A 203 -1.53 -15.46 14.42
C PHE A 203 -2.07 -16.02 13.11
N TYR A 204 -2.38 -15.13 12.17
CA TYR A 204 -2.93 -15.50 10.86
C TYR A 204 -1.94 -15.13 9.75
N VAL A 205 -2.07 -15.84 8.63
CA VAL A 205 -1.54 -15.33 7.36
C VAL A 205 -2.32 -14.08 6.97
N TRP A 206 -1.66 -13.13 6.33
CA TRP A 206 -2.25 -11.87 5.90
C TRP A 206 -1.81 -11.52 4.48
N ASP A 207 -2.68 -10.81 3.77
CA ASP A 207 -2.46 -10.46 2.37
C ASP A 207 -1.70 -9.14 2.26
N ASN A 208 -0.88 -9.05 1.21
CA ASN A 208 -0.20 -7.86 0.76
C ASN A 208 -0.28 -7.77 -0.77
N VAL A 209 -0.17 -6.58 -1.33
CA VAL A 209 -0.07 -6.38 -2.77
C VAL A 209 1.16 -5.53 -3.07
N GLY A 210 1.97 -6.01 -4.00
CA GLY A 210 3.11 -5.28 -4.55
C GLY A 210 2.85 -4.91 -6.00
N ILE A 211 3.06 -3.66 -6.37
CA ILE A 211 3.05 -3.19 -7.76
C ILE A 211 4.49 -3.15 -8.26
N ALA A 212 4.79 -3.92 -9.30
CA ALA A 212 6.11 -4.01 -9.92
C ALA A 212 6.08 -3.30 -11.27
N LEU A 213 6.76 -2.16 -11.38
CA LEU A 213 6.90 -1.45 -12.66
C LEU A 213 8.08 -2.03 -13.44
N HIS A 214 7.83 -2.54 -14.65
CA HIS A 214 8.89 -3.00 -15.55
C HIS A 214 9.61 -1.81 -16.18
N VAL A 215 10.84 -1.54 -15.74
CA VAL A 215 11.64 -0.38 -16.15
C VAL A 215 12.87 -0.75 -16.97
N GLU A 216 13.10 -2.03 -17.27
CA GLU A 216 14.32 -2.49 -17.96
C GLU A 216 15.57 -1.96 -17.23
N ASP A 217 16.47 -1.29 -17.95
CA ASP A 217 17.62 -0.57 -17.41
C ASP A 217 17.43 0.96 -17.44
N LYS A 218 16.21 1.41 -17.71
CA LYS A 218 15.87 2.84 -17.82
C LYS A 218 15.46 3.40 -16.46
N LEU A 219 15.58 4.72 -16.34
CA LEU A 219 15.15 5.49 -15.20
C LEU A 219 13.66 5.83 -15.33
N LEU A 220 12.91 5.71 -14.23
CA LEU A 220 11.62 6.38 -14.04
C LEU A 220 11.88 7.75 -13.40
N PRO A 221 11.94 8.83 -14.20
CA PRO A 221 12.29 10.15 -13.69
C PRO A 221 11.12 10.73 -12.91
N LEU A 222 11.44 11.44 -11.83
CA LEU A 222 10.47 12.25 -11.09
C LEU A 222 11.10 13.58 -10.75
N ASP A 223 10.28 14.62 -10.79
CA ASP A 223 10.71 15.97 -10.42
C ASP A 223 11.36 15.98 -9.02
N PRO A 224 12.53 16.62 -8.83
CA PRO A 224 13.23 16.64 -7.55
C PRO A 224 12.43 17.21 -6.39
N ALA A 225 11.57 18.21 -6.64
CA ALA A 225 10.70 18.77 -5.61
C ALA A 225 9.58 17.77 -5.25
N ARG A 226 9.03 17.06 -6.25
CA ARG A 226 8.10 15.94 -5.99
C ARG A 226 8.75 14.81 -5.20
N LEU A 227 9.99 14.41 -5.52
CA LEU A 227 10.72 13.40 -4.73
C LEU A 227 10.84 13.84 -3.26
N ARG A 228 11.22 15.09 -3.02
CA ARG A 228 11.36 15.63 -1.65
C ARG A 228 10.05 15.74 -0.91
N GLY A 229 9.01 16.29 -1.55
CA GLY A 229 7.71 16.51 -0.94
C GLY A 229 6.99 15.21 -0.56
N ASN A 230 7.32 14.11 -1.24
CA ASN A 230 6.74 12.79 -0.99
C ASN A 230 7.61 11.89 -0.09
N LEU A 231 8.76 12.40 0.39
CA LEU A 231 9.69 11.67 1.25
C LEU A 231 9.39 11.89 2.73
N LYS A 232 9.20 10.79 3.47
CA LYS A 232 9.07 10.79 4.94
C LYS A 232 9.99 9.78 5.60
N PHE A 233 10.25 10.00 6.89
CA PHE A 233 10.95 9.05 7.74
C PHE A 233 9.98 8.01 8.31
N CYS A 234 10.32 6.74 8.17
CA CYS A 234 9.58 5.64 8.78
C CYS A 234 10.32 5.08 9.97
N LYS A 235 9.61 4.95 11.09
CA LYS A 235 10.10 4.20 12.25
C LYS A 235 10.12 2.71 11.91
N GLY A 236 11.23 2.06 12.21
CA GLY A 236 11.34 0.60 12.09
C GLY A 236 10.42 -0.13 13.05
N GLN A 237 9.75 -1.18 12.58
CA GLN A 237 9.10 -2.15 13.45
C GLN A 237 10.18 -2.92 14.23
N LYS A 238 9.99 -3.09 15.54
CA LYS A 238 10.85 -3.93 16.37
C LYS A 238 10.66 -5.39 15.97
N LEU A 239 11.42 -5.85 14.97
CA LEU A 239 11.49 -7.26 14.60
C LEU A 239 12.72 -7.88 15.27
N HIS A 240 12.52 -8.92 16.07
CA HIS A 240 13.58 -9.59 16.85
C HIS A 240 14.73 -10.19 16.02
N HIS A 241 14.64 -10.18 14.68
CA HIS A 241 15.54 -10.93 13.80
C HIS A 241 16.08 -10.15 12.60
N VAL A 242 15.84 -8.84 12.51
CA VAL A 242 16.27 -8.06 11.35
C VAL A 242 17.43 -7.15 11.76
N LYS A 243 18.65 -7.50 11.35
CA LYS A 243 19.85 -6.65 11.41
C LYS A 243 19.81 -5.56 10.32
N ASP A 244 18.64 -5.01 10.01
CA ASP A 244 18.58 -3.91 9.05
C ASP A 244 18.96 -2.62 9.76
N GLU A 245 19.91 -1.90 9.17
CA GLU A 245 20.36 -0.59 9.62
C GLU A 245 19.25 0.44 9.38
N PHE A 246 18.32 0.51 10.33
CA PHE A 246 17.43 1.65 10.43
C PHE A 246 18.24 2.86 10.88
N ASP A 247 18.20 3.92 10.08
CA ASP A 247 18.73 5.21 10.49
C ASP A 247 17.93 5.76 11.66
N GLU A 248 18.63 6.37 12.61
CA GLU A 248 18.00 7.25 13.58
C GLU A 248 17.43 8.49 12.87
N PHE A 249 16.31 9.00 13.36
CA PHE A 249 15.63 10.16 12.77
C PHE A 249 16.55 11.37 12.60
N ARG A 250 17.42 11.64 13.58
CA ARG A 250 18.38 12.75 13.51
C ARG A 250 19.30 12.61 12.30
N LEU A 251 19.90 11.43 12.16
CA LEU A 251 20.82 11.13 11.06
C LEU A 251 20.11 11.10 9.70
N ALA A 252 18.86 10.63 9.67
CA ALA A 252 18.03 10.67 8.47
C ALA A 252 17.71 12.11 8.04
N ASN A 253 17.38 12.98 8.99
CA ASN A 253 17.11 14.39 8.73
C ASN A 253 18.37 15.14 8.26
N GLU A 254 19.53 14.88 8.89
CA GLU A 254 20.82 15.43 8.45
C GLU A 254 21.17 14.95 7.03
N THR A 255 20.92 13.68 6.72
CA THR A 255 21.12 13.13 5.38
C THR A 255 20.23 13.84 4.36
N VAL A 256 18.92 13.97 4.62
CA VAL A 256 18.00 14.65 3.68
C VAL A 256 18.40 16.09 3.44
N ARG A 257 18.76 16.85 4.49
CA ARG A 257 19.24 18.24 4.35
C ARG A 257 20.48 18.36 3.47
N ARG A 258 21.41 17.40 3.56
CA ARG A 258 22.62 17.38 2.72
C ARG A 258 22.30 17.15 1.25
N PHE A 259 21.30 16.31 0.96
CA PHE A 259 20.97 15.88 -0.41
C PHE A 259 19.88 16.72 -1.09
N TRP A 260 19.09 17.47 -0.31
CA TRP A 260 18.11 18.45 -0.79
C TRP A 260 18.37 19.82 -0.15
N PRO A 261 19.49 20.50 -0.49
CA PRO A 261 19.80 21.82 0.08
C PRO A 261 18.79 22.89 -0.32
N GLU A 262 18.11 22.71 -1.46
CA GLU A 262 17.08 23.63 -1.98
C GLU A 262 15.76 23.59 -1.18
N ASP A 263 15.54 22.54 -0.37
CA ASP A 263 14.39 22.44 0.53
C ASP A 263 14.88 22.21 1.97
N PRO A 264 15.04 23.30 2.75
CA PRO A 264 15.58 23.24 4.11
C PRO A 264 14.58 22.69 5.13
N SER A 265 13.33 22.42 4.72
CA SER A 265 12.28 21.91 5.60
C SER A 265 12.73 20.62 6.29
N PRO A 266 12.41 20.44 7.58
CA PRO A 266 12.77 19.21 8.27
C PRO A 266 12.09 17.99 7.61
N LEU A 267 12.75 16.84 7.69
CA LEU A 267 12.18 15.57 7.29
C LEU A 267 11.02 15.23 8.23
N GLU A 268 9.82 15.06 7.68
CA GLU A 268 8.65 14.65 8.45
C GLU A 268 8.71 13.18 8.81
N ARG A 269 8.06 12.81 9.92
CA ARG A 269 7.83 11.41 10.29
C ARG A 269 6.52 10.94 9.67
N ASP A 270 6.50 9.71 9.15
CA ASP A 270 5.26 9.02 8.81
C ASP A 270 4.66 8.48 10.12
N GLU A 271 3.93 9.34 10.81
CA GLU A 271 3.34 9.02 12.11
C GLU A 271 2.14 8.08 11.97
N GLU A 272 2.01 7.16 12.92
CA GLU A 272 0.95 6.18 12.97
C GLU A 272 -0.32 6.91 13.46
N GLN A 273 -1.22 7.25 12.54
CA GLN A 273 -2.60 7.54 12.93
C GLN A 273 -3.25 6.20 13.23
N ASP A 274 -3.81 6.07 14.43
CA ASP A 274 -4.49 4.85 14.83
C ASP A 274 -5.69 4.63 13.88
N ILE A 275 -5.58 3.63 13.00
CA ILE A 275 -6.63 3.28 12.04
C ILE A 275 -7.90 2.87 12.79
N SER A 276 -7.78 2.50 14.08
CA SER A 276 -8.91 2.22 14.95
C SER A 276 -9.59 3.47 15.53
N GLU A 277 -8.89 4.61 15.61
CA GLU A 277 -9.38 5.85 16.24
C GLU A 277 -9.50 7.05 15.29
N ALA A 278 -9.24 6.90 13.99
CA ALA A 278 -9.11 8.03 13.06
C ALA A 278 -10.41 8.80 12.76
N GLY A 279 -11.05 9.41 13.77
CA GLY A 279 -12.06 10.49 13.74
C GLY A 279 -13.23 10.28 12.81
#